data_AF-A0A2D8XBD2-F1
#
_entry.id   AF-A0A2D8XBD2-F1
#
_cell.length_a   1.000
_cell.length_b   1.000
_cell.length_c   1.000
_cell.angle_alpha   90.00
_cell.angle_beta   90.00
_cell.angle_gamma   90.00
#
_symmetry.space_group_name_H-M   'P 1'
#
loop_
_entity.id
_entity.type
_entity.pdbx_description
1 polymer ?
#
loop_
_entity_poly.entity_id
_entity_poly.type
_entity_poly.pdbx_seq_one_letter_code
_entity_poly.pdbx_strand_id
1 'polypeptide(L)'
;MTKCQTMADVRREVDRLDRELVALLTERQAMMNEAGRIKASRDLVRDEPRIEQVVANVLRESEKTGLSPAIAEPVWRLLIEKSIEHEFGVFDRLQANAHE
;
A
#
# COMPACT_ATOMS: atom_id res chain seq x y z
N MET A 1 -22.97 -10.53 2.00
CA MET A 1 -21.88 -11.49 2.34
C MET A 1 -22.24 -12.85 1.79
N THR A 2 -21.32 -13.46 1.04
CA THR A 2 -21.41 -14.89 0.67
C THR A 2 -21.40 -15.72 1.95
N LYS A 3 -22.43 -16.52 2.19
CA LYS A 3 -22.45 -17.47 3.32
C LYS A 3 -21.61 -18.69 2.94
N CYS A 4 -20.44 -18.82 3.53
CA CYS A 4 -19.61 -20.02 3.41
C CYS A 4 -20.17 -21.12 4.30
N GLN A 5 -20.26 -22.36 3.78
CA GLN A 5 -20.75 -23.52 4.55
C GLN A 5 -19.59 -24.40 5.04
N THR A 6 -18.46 -24.33 4.36
CA THR A 6 -17.26 -25.11 4.67
C THR A 6 -16.02 -24.23 4.72
N MET A 7 -14.95 -24.73 5.34
CA MET A 7 -13.64 -24.07 5.27
C MET A 7 -13.08 -24.02 3.84
N ALA A 8 -13.47 -24.94 2.96
CA ALA A 8 -13.10 -24.89 1.56
C ALA A 8 -13.75 -23.68 0.85
N ASP A 9 -14.99 -23.34 1.21
CA ASP A 9 -15.66 -22.13 0.70
C ASP A 9 -14.96 -20.87 1.19
N VAL A 10 -14.62 -20.81 2.48
CA VAL A 10 -13.90 -19.66 3.06
C VAL A 10 -12.57 -19.45 2.32
N ARG A 11 -11.77 -20.50 2.14
CA ARG A 11 -10.47 -20.40 1.46
C ARG A 11 -10.64 -19.91 0.02
N ARG A 12 -11.61 -20.45 -0.72
CA ARG A 12 -11.88 -20.01 -2.09
C ARG A 12 -12.23 -18.53 -2.18
N GLU A 13 -13.04 -18.02 -1.24
CA GLU A 13 -13.38 -16.60 -1.19
C GLU A 13 -12.20 -15.74 -0.75
N VAL A 14 -11.38 -16.19 0.19
CA VAL A 14 -10.12 -15.51 0.57
C VAL A 14 -9.18 -15.44 -0.63
N ASP A 15 -8.94 -16.55 -1.34
CA ASP A 15 -8.10 -16.57 -2.53
C ASP A 15 -8.61 -15.60 -3.61
N ARG A 16 -9.94 -15.45 -3.73
CA ARG A 16 -10.55 -14.46 -4.64
C ARG A 16 -10.26 -13.04 -4.18
N LEU A 17 -10.45 -12.74 -2.90
CA LEU A 17 -10.16 -11.43 -2.31
C LEU A 17 -8.67 -11.09 -2.42
N ASP A 18 -7.78 -12.06 -2.21
CA ASP A 18 -6.33 -11.84 -2.32
C ASP A 18 -5.92 -11.46 -3.74
N ARG A 19 -6.54 -12.06 -4.78
CA ARG A 19 -6.34 -11.63 -6.17
C ARG A 19 -6.79 -10.20 -6.41
N GLU A 20 -7.93 -9.79 -5.84
CA GLU A 20 -8.44 -8.43 -5.94
C GLU A 20 -7.53 -7.44 -5.18
N LEU A 21 -7.04 -7.82 -4.01
CA LEU A 21 -6.07 -7.04 -3.23
C LEU A 21 -4.77 -6.83 -4.01
N VAL A 22 -4.23 -7.87 -4.65
CA VAL A 22 -3.03 -7.75 -5.50
C VAL A 22 -3.25 -6.76 -6.65
N ALA A 23 -4.41 -6.80 -7.30
CA ALA A 23 -4.74 -5.85 -8.37
C ALA A 23 -4.78 -4.40 -7.84
N LEU A 24 -5.46 -4.16 -6.72
CA LEU A 24 -5.52 -2.84 -6.09
C LEU A 24 -4.15 -2.34 -5.61
N LEU A 25 -3.31 -3.23 -5.07
CA LEU A 25 -1.95 -2.90 -4.66
C LEU A 25 -1.05 -2.58 -5.86
N THR A 26 -1.29 -3.20 -7.01
CA THR A 26 -0.59 -2.86 -8.26
C THR A 26 -0.93 -1.44 -8.71
N GLU A 27 -2.21 -1.06 -8.67
CA GLU A 27 -2.63 0.32 -8.96
C GLU A 27 -2.01 1.32 -7.96
N ARG A 28 -2.00 0.97 -6.67
CA ARG A 28 -1.36 1.79 -5.64
C ARG A 28 0.14 1.94 -5.91
N GLN A 29 0.84 0.87 -6.30
CA GLN A 29 2.26 0.91 -6.65
C GLN A 29 2.51 1.82 -7.86
N ALA A 30 1.64 1.82 -8.87
CA ALA A 30 1.77 2.72 -10.01
C ALA A 30 1.72 4.20 -9.57
N MET A 31 0.91 4.56 -8.58
CA MET A 31 0.91 5.92 -8.01
C MET A 31 2.21 6.25 -7.27
N MET A 32 2.86 5.26 -6.65
CA MET A 32 4.17 5.46 -6.03
C MET A 32 5.26 5.68 -7.09
N ASN A 33 5.17 5.02 -8.25
CA ASN A 33 6.07 5.30 -9.38
C ASN A 33 5.95 6.76 -9.86
N GLU A 34 4.73 7.26 -10.00
CA GLU A 34 4.50 8.68 -10.34
C GLU A 34 5.02 9.61 -9.26
N ALA A 35 4.82 9.28 -7.97
CA ALA A 35 5.37 10.05 -6.87
C ALA A 35 6.91 10.13 -6.94
N GLY A 36 7.58 9.00 -7.19
CA GLY A 36 9.04 8.95 -7.38
C GLY A 36 9.53 9.80 -8.55
N ARG A 37 8.76 9.90 -9.64
CA ARG A 37 9.05 10.77 -10.80
C ARG A 37 8.89 12.26 -10.49
N ILE A 38 7.93 12.61 -9.63
CA ILE A 38 7.61 14.01 -9.29
C ILE A 38 8.53 14.58 -8.21
N LYS A 39 8.97 13.74 -7.25
CA LYS A 39 9.81 14.17 -6.14
C LYS A 39 11.13 14.76 -6.63
N ALA A 40 11.45 15.97 -6.18
CA ALA A 40 12.63 16.72 -6.61
C ALA A 40 13.93 16.25 -5.93
N SER A 41 13.82 15.59 -4.78
CA SER A 41 14.97 15.17 -3.99
C SER A 41 14.67 13.93 -3.17
N ARG A 42 15.74 13.21 -2.81
CA ARG A 42 15.68 11.89 -2.17
C ARG A 42 15.11 11.95 -0.75
N ASP A 43 15.30 13.05 -0.03
CA ASP A 43 14.74 13.30 1.31
C ASP A 43 13.21 13.43 1.30
N LEU A 44 12.61 13.84 0.18
CA LEU A 44 11.15 13.91 0.02
C LEU A 44 10.52 12.53 -0.22
N VAL A 45 11.32 11.47 -0.38
CA VAL A 45 10.78 10.11 -0.56
C VAL A 45 10.09 9.64 0.72
N ARG A 46 10.65 9.95 1.89
CA ARG A 46 10.06 9.64 3.20
C ARG A 46 9.51 10.90 3.85
N ASP A 47 8.19 10.94 4.02
CA ASP A 47 7.46 12.05 4.64
C ASP A 47 6.68 11.51 5.85
N GLU A 48 7.25 11.66 7.06
CA GLU A 48 6.65 11.16 8.31
C GLU A 48 5.25 11.74 8.58
N PRO A 49 5.01 13.06 8.46
CA PRO A 49 3.65 13.60 8.53
C PRO A 49 2.66 12.92 7.58
N ARG A 50 3.07 12.66 6.34
CA ARG A 50 2.20 11.98 5.36
C ARG A 50 1.93 10.53 5.74
N ILE A 51 2.93 9.80 6.26
CA ILE A 51 2.79 8.41 6.73
C ILE A 51 1.72 8.33 7.82
N GLU A 52 1.84 9.15 8.86
CA GLU A 52 0.87 9.15 9.96
C GLU A 52 -0.53 9.57 9.49
N GLN A 53 -0.62 10.48 8.52
CA GLN A 53 -1.90 10.82 7.90
C GLN A 53 -2.53 9.64 7.15
N VAL A 54 -1.75 8.82 6.42
CA VAL A 54 -2.27 7.59 5.78
C VAL A 54 -2.83 6.65 6.85
N VAL A 55 -2.05 6.38 7.90
CA VAL A 55 -2.44 5.44 8.97
C VAL A 55 -3.72 5.92 9.65
N ALA A 56 -3.82 7.20 10.02
CA ALA A 56 -5.01 7.77 10.63
C ALA A 56 -6.26 7.65 9.73
N ASN A 57 -6.11 7.85 8.42
CA ASN A 57 -7.22 7.70 7.47
C ASN A 57 -7.69 6.24 7.37
N VAL A 58 -6.74 5.30 7.33
CA VAL A 58 -7.03 3.86 7.27
C VAL A 58 -7.73 3.39 8.53
N LEU A 59 -7.27 3.82 9.71
CA LEU A 59 -7.91 3.48 10.97
C LEU A 59 -9.35 3.97 11.02
N ARG A 60 -9.60 5.23 10.61
CA ARG A 60 -10.95 5.80 10.53
C ARG A 60 -11.85 5.05 9.56
N GLU A 61 -11.31 4.57 8.43
CA GLU A 61 -12.09 3.78 7.48
C GLU A 61 -12.34 2.35 7.98
N SER A 62 -11.36 1.78 8.70
CA SER A 62 -11.47 0.47 9.34
C SER A 62 -12.59 0.45 10.37
N GLU A 63 -12.70 1.50 11.19
CA GLU A 63 -13.80 1.69 12.15
C GLU A 63 -15.18 1.69 11.48
N LYS A 64 -15.33 2.36 10.33
CA LYS A 64 -16.61 2.41 9.59
C LYS A 64 -17.00 1.08 8.95
N THR A 65 -16.00 0.34 8.47
CA THR A 65 -16.20 -0.88 7.67
C THR A 65 -16.14 -2.15 8.50
N GLY A 66 -15.68 -2.07 9.75
CA GLY A 66 -15.56 -3.19 10.67
C GLY A 66 -14.24 -3.96 10.57
N LEU A 67 -13.21 -3.42 9.91
CA LEU A 67 -11.87 -3.98 9.93
C LEU A 67 -11.22 -3.69 11.29
N SER A 68 -10.65 -4.70 11.94
CA SER A 68 -9.98 -4.53 13.22
C SER A 68 -8.76 -3.60 13.09
N PRO A 69 -8.63 -2.55 13.93
CA PRO A 69 -7.43 -1.70 13.98
C PRO A 69 -6.13 -2.50 14.19
N ALA A 70 -6.20 -3.59 14.96
CA ALA A 70 -5.06 -4.48 15.22
C ALA A 70 -4.60 -5.25 13.96
N ILE A 71 -5.45 -5.34 12.92
CA ILE A 71 -5.07 -5.83 11.60
C ILE A 71 -4.65 -4.66 10.70
N ALA A 72 -5.47 -3.61 10.64
CA ALA A 72 -5.29 -2.51 9.70
C ALA A 72 -3.97 -1.76 9.89
N GLU A 73 -3.64 -1.33 11.12
CA GLU A 73 -2.45 -0.52 11.35
C GLU A 73 -1.14 -1.22 10.98
N PRO A 74 -0.81 -2.43 11.49
CA PRO A 74 0.46 -3.07 11.16
C PRO A 74 0.57 -3.41 9.67
N VAL A 75 -0.52 -3.82 9.03
CA VAL A 75 -0.53 -4.11 7.58
C VAL A 75 -0.23 -2.84 6.77
N TRP A 76 -0.88 -1.71 7.09
CA TRP A 76 -0.64 -0.48 6.35
C TRP A 76 0.72 0.14 6.64
N ARG A 77 1.22 0.07 7.88
CA ARG A 77 2.58 0.52 8.20
C ARG A 77 3.60 -0.26 7.38
N LEU A 78 3.52 -1.59 7.34
CA LEU A 78 4.41 -2.41 6.52
C LEU A 78 4.29 -2.10 5.02
N LEU A 79 3.06 -1.96 4.51
CA LEU A 79 2.83 -1.62 3.11
C LEU A 79 3.45 -0.27 2.74
N ILE A 80 3.32 0.73 3.60
CA ILE A 80 3.91 2.05 3.42
C ILE A 80 5.44 1.95 3.37
N GLU A 81 6.07 1.27 4.34
CA GLU A 81 7.52 1.08 4.35
C GLU A 81 8.03 0.38 3.07
N LYS A 82 7.34 -0.68 2.62
CA LYS A 82 7.67 -1.34 1.34
C LYS A 82 7.45 -0.46 0.11
N SER A 83 6.51 0.48 0.18
CA SER A 83 6.31 1.45 -0.89
C SER A 83 7.46 2.46 -0.93
N ILE A 84 7.90 2.95 0.23
CA ILE A 84 9.03 3.87 0.36
C ILE A 84 10.32 3.22 -0.17
N GLU A 85 10.58 1.96 0.20
CA GLU A 85 11.72 1.17 -0.35
C GLU A 85 11.67 1.09 -1.89
N HIS A 86 10.49 0.80 -2.45
CA HIS A 86 10.28 0.75 -3.90
C HIS A 86 10.46 2.11 -4.57
N GLU A 87 9.95 3.19 -3.97
CA GLU A 87 10.08 4.56 -4.45
C GLU A 87 11.54 5.01 -4.50
N PHE A 88 12.35 4.69 -3.48
CA PHE A 88 13.79 4.96 -3.53
C PHE A 88 14.44 4.31 -4.75
N GLY A 89 14.11 3.04 -5.02
CA GLY A 89 14.63 2.33 -6.19
C GLY A 89 14.18 2.96 -7.52
N VAL A 90 12.95 3.46 -7.61
CA VAL A 90 12.46 4.20 -8.78
C VAL A 90 13.21 5.52 -8.96
N PHE A 91 13.32 6.31 -7.88
CA PHE A 91 13.99 7.60 -7.90
C PHE A 91 15.46 7.46 -8.33
N ASP A 92 16.20 6.53 -7.71
CA ASP A 92 17.62 6.32 -8.00
C ASP A 92 17.85 5.93 -9.48
N ARG A 93 16.97 5.09 -10.06
CA ARG A 93 17.02 4.74 -11.49
C ARG A 93 16.74 5.94 -12.41
N LEU A 94 15.74 6.76 -12.08
CA LEU A 94 15.40 7.93 -12.89
C LEU A 94 16.52 8.98 -12.87
N GLN A 95 17.18 9.17 -11.72
CA GLN A 95 18.31 10.09 -11.62
C GLN A 95 19.53 9.58 -12.37
N ALA A 96 19.84 8.28 -12.32
CA ALA A 96 20.95 7.72 -13.09
C ALA A 96 20.78 7.99 -14.60
N ASN A 97 19.58 7.76 -15.14
CA ASN A 97 19.27 7.98 -16.55
C ASN A 97 19.24 9.46 -16.97
N ALA A 98 19.10 10.40 -16.03
CA ALA A 98 19.10 11.83 -16.31
C ALA A 98 20.53 12.41 -16.46
N HIS A 99 21.55 11.65 -16.04
CA HIS A 99 22.97 12.04 -16.11
C HIS A 99 23.74 11.30 -17.22
N GLU A 100 23.08 10.46 -18.01
CA GLU A 100 23.58 9.88 -19.28
C GLU A 100 23.18 10.74 -20.48
#